data_AF-A0A6J6NEN6-F1
#
_entry.id   AF-A0A6J6NEN6-F1
#
_cell.length_a   1.000
_cell.length_b   1.000
_cell.length_c   1.000
_cell.angle_alpha   90.00
_cell.angle_beta   90.00
_cell.angle_gamma   90.00
#
_symmetry.space_group_name_H-M   'P 1'
#
loop_
_entity.id
_entity.type
_entity.pdbx_description
1 polymer ?
#
loop_
_entity_poly.entity_id
_entity_poly.type
_entity_poly.pdbx_seq_one_letter_code
_entity_poly.pdbx_strand_id
1 'polypeptide(L)'
;MVDRYQRLLERSPLTIEKDMAVITDLLQQAAKLNTNNPEEVQALADATYAANQSALQVRDWVKSTCAVDISSGLNIEPPRVATTTIPTTTAPATTVPAAPVPVATTVAP
;
A
#
# COMPACT_ATOMS: atom_id res chain seq x y z
N MET A 1 -2.33 8.84 -24.13
CA MET A 1 -2.12 8.70 -22.67
C MET A 1 -3.07 7.67 -22.05
N VAL A 2 -4.39 7.76 -22.31
CA VAL A 2 -5.39 6.80 -21.82
C VAL A 2 -5.02 5.34 -22.08
N ASP A 3 -4.64 4.99 -23.32
CA ASP A 3 -4.28 3.59 -23.69
C ASP A 3 -3.15 3.01 -22.84
N ARG A 4 -2.23 3.85 -22.37
CA ARG A 4 -1.14 3.39 -21.50
C ARG A 4 -1.68 2.96 -20.14
N TYR A 5 -2.56 3.77 -19.55
CA TYR A 5 -3.18 3.45 -18.26
C TYR A 5 -4.14 2.27 -18.36
N GLN A 6 -4.82 2.14 -19.50
CA GLN A 6 -5.65 0.96 -19.76
C GLN A 6 -4.82 -0.34 -19.80
N ARG A 7 -3.67 -0.34 -20.48
CA ARG A 7 -2.74 -1.48 -20.44
C ARG A 7 -2.15 -1.74 -19.05
N LEU A 8 -1.96 -0.69 -18.24
CA LEU A 8 -1.51 -0.85 -16.85
C LEU A 8 -2.61 -1.47 -15.98
N LEU A 9 -3.86 -1.06 -16.17
CA LEU A 9 -5.02 -1.63 -15.50
C LEU A 9 -5.17 -3.13 -15.85
N GLU A 10 -5.11 -3.49 -17.12
CA GLU A 10 -5.19 -4.89 -17.58
C GLU A 10 -4.12 -5.81 -16.97
N ARG A 11 -3.01 -5.24 -16.50
CA ARG A 11 -1.87 -5.97 -15.91
C ARG A 11 -1.70 -5.67 -14.43
N SER A 12 -2.61 -4.90 -13.84
CA SER A 12 -2.48 -4.48 -12.45
C SER A 12 -2.75 -5.67 -11.53
N PRO A 13 -1.98 -5.83 -10.44
CA PRO A 13 -2.25 -6.89 -9.49
C PRO A 13 -3.56 -6.61 -8.76
N LEU A 14 -4.26 -7.69 -8.39
CA LEU A 14 -5.57 -7.65 -7.75
C LEU A 14 -5.63 -6.71 -6.52
N THR A 15 -4.51 -6.55 -5.82
CA THR A 15 -4.38 -5.65 -4.66
C THR A 15 -4.67 -4.18 -4.97
N ILE A 16 -4.34 -3.70 -6.18
CA ILE A 16 -4.51 -2.28 -6.58
C ILE A 16 -5.37 -2.09 -7.83
N GLU A 17 -5.91 -3.16 -8.40
CA GLU A 17 -6.68 -3.12 -9.65
C GLU A 17 -7.85 -2.12 -9.57
N LYS A 18 -8.57 -2.12 -8.45
CA LYS A 18 -9.68 -1.18 -8.21
C LYS A 18 -9.21 0.27 -8.23
N ASP A 19 -8.07 0.58 -7.61
CA ASP A 19 -7.54 1.93 -7.56
C ASP A 19 -6.98 2.36 -8.92
N MET A 20 -6.36 1.44 -9.65
CA MET A 20 -5.93 1.65 -11.03
C MET A 20 -7.12 1.91 -11.97
N ALA A 21 -8.26 1.29 -11.74
CA ALA A 21 -9.47 1.53 -12.51
C ALA A 21 -9.98 2.97 -12.33
N VAL A 22 -9.99 3.46 -11.08
CA VAL A 22 -10.38 4.85 -10.76
C VAL A 22 -9.49 5.86 -11.49
N ILE A 23 -8.17 5.66 -11.47
CA ILE A 23 -7.22 6.56 -12.14
C ILE A 23 -7.41 6.50 -13.68
N THR A 24 -7.66 5.31 -14.23
CA THR A 24 -7.86 5.12 -15.68
C THR A 24 -9.16 5.79 -16.14
N ASP A 25 -10.24 5.67 -15.37
CA ASP A 25 -11.51 6.33 -15.65
C ASP A 25 -11.38 7.85 -15.58
N LEU A 26 -10.69 8.38 -14.58
CA LEU A 26 -10.41 9.82 -14.48
C LEU A 26 -9.67 10.34 -15.73
N LEU A 27 -8.69 9.59 -16.24
CA LEU A 27 -7.99 9.94 -17.48
C LEU A 27 -8.89 9.88 -18.71
N GLN A 28 -9.85 8.95 -18.75
CA GLN A 28 -10.85 8.92 -19.83
C GLN A 28 -11.80 10.11 -19.77
N GLN A 29 -12.25 10.50 -18.58
CA GLN A 29 -13.08 11.69 -18.38
C GLN A 29 -12.32 12.95 -18.82
N ALA A 30 -11.08 13.12 -18.36
CA ALA A 30 -10.23 14.23 -18.75
C ALA A 30 -9.98 14.30 -20.27
N ALA A 31 -9.82 13.16 -20.94
CA ALA A 31 -9.61 13.10 -22.38
C ALA A 31 -10.85 13.52 -23.21
N LYS A 32 -12.05 13.47 -22.61
CA LYS A 32 -13.33 13.79 -23.26
C LYS A 32 -13.90 15.14 -22.80
N LEU A 33 -13.23 15.82 -21.86
CA LEU A 33 -13.71 17.05 -21.25
C LEU A 33 -13.94 18.16 -22.29
N ASN A 34 -15.12 18.78 -22.26
CA ASN A 34 -15.34 20.05 -22.92
C ASN A 34 -14.92 21.21 -22.01
N THR A 35 -13.78 21.82 -22.28
CA THR A 35 -13.22 22.90 -21.45
C THR A 35 -14.03 24.19 -21.47
N ASN A 36 -14.97 24.35 -22.40
CA ASN A 36 -15.87 25.50 -22.45
C ASN A 36 -17.13 25.30 -21.60
N ASN A 37 -17.33 24.09 -21.05
CA ASN A 37 -18.45 23.80 -20.16
C ASN A 37 -17.98 23.81 -18.69
N PRO A 38 -18.31 24.87 -17.91
CA PRO A 38 -17.84 24.98 -16.54
C PRO A 38 -18.37 23.88 -15.61
N GLU A 39 -19.54 23.31 -15.89
CA GLU A 39 -20.09 22.20 -15.10
C GLU A 39 -19.28 20.92 -15.30
N GLU A 40 -18.87 20.62 -16.52
CA GLU A 40 -18.01 19.46 -16.80
C GLU A 40 -16.62 19.63 -16.18
N VAL A 41 -16.08 20.85 -16.18
CA VAL A 41 -14.80 21.17 -15.54
C VAL A 41 -14.90 20.94 -14.03
N GLN A 42 -15.98 21.40 -13.39
CA GLN A 42 -16.18 21.18 -11.96
C GLN A 42 -16.38 19.70 -11.64
N ALA A 43 -17.16 18.97 -12.45
CA ALA A 43 -17.36 17.53 -12.27
C ALA A 43 -16.05 16.76 -12.36
N LEU A 44 -15.16 17.11 -13.29
CA LEU A 44 -13.83 16.49 -13.37
C LEU A 44 -12.96 16.85 -12.16
N ALA A 45 -13.05 18.08 -11.65
CA ALA A 45 -12.33 18.47 -10.44
C ALA A 45 -12.79 17.65 -9.23
N ASP A 46 -14.10 17.49 -9.05
CA ASP A 46 -14.68 16.69 -7.97
C ASP A 46 -14.29 15.20 -8.10
N ALA A 47 -14.33 14.66 -9.32
CA ALA A 47 -13.86 13.30 -9.60
C ALA A 47 -12.36 13.13 -9.28
N THR A 48 -11.55 14.15 -9.57
CA THR A 48 -10.12 14.15 -9.23
C THR A 48 -9.90 14.13 -7.72
N TYR A 49 -10.67 14.92 -6.95
CA TYR A 49 -10.62 14.89 -5.49
C TYR A 49 -11.02 13.53 -4.93
N ALA A 50 -12.07 12.91 -5.46
CA ALA A 50 -12.50 11.57 -5.06
C ALA A 50 -11.44 10.50 -5.38
N ALA A 51 -10.73 10.64 -6.50
CA ALA A 51 -9.68 9.72 -6.93
C ALA A 51 -8.38 9.83 -6.11
N ASN A 52 -8.20 10.87 -5.28
CA ASN A 52 -6.96 11.11 -4.56
C ASN A 52 -6.54 9.91 -3.67
N GLN A 53 -7.49 9.29 -2.97
CA GLN A 53 -7.17 8.12 -2.14
C GLN A 53 -6.64 6.95 -2.99
N SER A 54 -7.25 6.67 -4.14
CA SER A 54 -6.78 5.63 -5.05
C SER A 54 -5.38 5.93 -5.59
N ALA A 55 -5.08 7.19 -5.91
CA ALA A 55 -3.73 7.59 -6.33
C ALA A 55 -2.68 7.35 -5.23
N LEU A 56 -3.02 7.63 -3.97
CA LEU A 56 -2.14 7.36 -2.83
C LEU A 56 -1.92 5.87 -2.61
N GLN A 57 -2.96 5.05 -2.72
CA GLN A 57 -2.85 3.59 -2.57
C GLN A 57 -1.96 2.98 -3.66
N VAL A 58 -2.13 3.39 -4.92
CA VAL A 58 -1.26 2.93 -6.02
C VAL A 58 0.18 3.35 -5.77
N ARG A 59 0.42 4.61 -5.38
CA ARG A 59 1.77 5.09 -5.03
C ARG A 59 2.40 4.24 -3.93
N ASP A 60 1.69 4.02 -2.82
CA ASP A 60 2.22 3.33 -1.66
C ASP A 60 2.50 1.84 -1.95
N TRP A 61 1.66 1.22 -2.78
CA TRP A 61 1.90 -0.13 -3.28
C TRP A 61 3.13 -0.20 -4.18
N VAL A 62 3.27 0.71 -5.15
CA VAL A 62 4.44 0.75 -6.05
C VAL A 62 5.71 1.02 -5.26
N LYS A 63 5.66 1.91 -4.27
CA LYS A 63 6.77 2.20 -3.38
C LYS A 63 7.18 0.97 -2.57
N SER A 64 6.24 0.32 -1.89
CA SER A 64 6.53 -0.86 -1.05
C SER A 64 6.96 -2.09 -1.85
N THR A 65 6.39 -2.30 -3.04
CA THR A 65 6.62 -3.50 -3.84
C THR A 65 7.81 -3.35 -4.78
N CYS A 66 7.93 -2.20 -5.44
CA CYS A 66 8.92 -1.95 -6.49
C CYS A 66 10.05 -1.01 -6.04
N ALA A 67 9.99 -0.40 -4.85
CA ALA A 67 10.94 0.62 -4.38
C ALA A 67 11.04 1.85 -5.31
N VAL A 68 9.93 2.15 -6.01
CA VAL A 68 9.83 3.31 -6.89
C VAL A 68 8.80 4.28 -6.32
N ASP A 69 9.22 5.49 -6.01
CA ASP A 69 8.29 6.59 -5.75
C ASP A 69 7.88 7.20 -7.09
N ILE A 70 6.57 7.18 -7.37
CA ILE A 70 5.97 7.73 -8.60
C ILE A 70 5.30 9.09 -8.36
N SER A 71 5.28 9.59 -7.12
CA SER A 71 4.55 10.81 -6.76
C SER A 71 5.33 12.10 -6.95
N SER A 72 6.67 12.02 -6.93
CA SER A 72 7.58 13.17 -7.05
C SER A 72 8.37 13.21 -8.37
N GLY A 73 8.04 12.31 -9.32
CA GLY A 73 8.92 11.92 -10.42
C GLY A 73 9.63 10.60 -10.11
N LEU A 74 10.19 9.91 -11.11
CA LEU A 74 10.77 8.56 -10.97
C LEU A 74 11.99 8.58 -10.03
N ASN A 75 11.76 8.50 -8.72
CA ASN A 75 12.78 8.37 -7.70
C ASN A 75 12.86 6.91 -7.27
N ILE A 76 14.04 6.32 -7.44
CA ILE A 76 14.32 4.97 -6.98
C ILE A 76 14.95 5.11 -5.60
N GLU A 77 14.25 4.65 -4.57
CA GLU A 77 14.85 4.57 -3.23
C GLU A 77 15.98 3.53 -3.25
N PRO A 78 17.01 3.68 -2.40
CA PRO A 78 18.09 2.70 -2.28
C PRO A 78 17.52 1.28 -2.13
N PRO A 79 18.19 0.24 -2.70
CA PRO A 79 17.67 -1.11 -2.73
C PRO A 79 17.20 -1.54 -1.34
N ARG A 80 15.90 -1.88 -1.23
CA ARG A 80 15.33 -2.51 -0.04
C ARG A 80 16.16 -3.74 0.32
N VAL A 81 16.74 -3.76 1.51
CA VAL A 81 17.30 -5.00 2.08
C VAL A 81 16.12 -5.95 2.26
N ALA A 82 16.17 -7.12 1.62
CA ALA A 82 15.10 -8.10 1.73
C ALA A 82 14.91 -8.51 3.21
N THR A 83 13.80 -8.12 3.82
CA THR A 83 13.37 -8.70 5.09
C THR A 83 12.81 -10.08 4.81
N THR A 84 13.63 -11.10 5.05
CA THR A 84 13.14 -12.48 5.10
C THR A 84 12.40 -12.63 6.42
N THR A 85 11.08 -12.59 6.38
CA THR A 85 10.27 -13.05 7.52
C THR A 85 10.33 -14.58 7.52
N ILE A 86 11.21 -15.13 8.35
CA ILE A 86 11.19 -16.56 8.64
C ILE A 86 9.87 -16.83 9.38
N PRO A 87 9.03 -17.77 8.93
CA PRO A 87 7.87 -18.17 9.71
C PRO A 87 8.36 -18.77 11.03
N THR A 88 8.11 -18.09 12.14
CA THR A 88 8.39 -18.63 13.47
C THR A 88 7.32 -19.67 13.78
N THR A 89 7.65 -20.96 13.60
CA THR A 89 6.82 -22.04 14.13
C THR A 89 7.04 -22.11 15.64
N THR A 90 6.08 -21.63 16.42
CA THR A 90 6.08 -21.81 17.87
C THR A 90 5.80 -23.29 18.16
N ALA A 91 6.82 -24.03 18.60
CA ALA A 91 6.65 -25.38 19.12
C ALA A 91 5.78 -25.33 20.40
N PRO A 92 4.86 -26.28 20.63
CA PRO A 92 4.11 -26.34 21.88
C PRO A 92 5.07 -26.53 23.06
N ALA A 93 4.90 -25.70 24.10
CA ALA A 93 5.71 -25.77 25.30
C ALA A 93 5.57 -27.17 25.95
N THR A 94 6.68 -27.89 26.05
CA THR A 94 6.75 -29.07 26.92
C THR A 94 6.91 -28.57 28.35
N THR A 95 5.87 -28.74 29.17
CA THR A 95 5.92 -28.41 30.59
C THR A 95 6.84 -29.39 31.31
N VAL A 96 8.04 -28.94 31.68
CA VAL A 96 8.88 -29.63 32.68
C VAL A 96 8.32 -29.28 34.06
N PRO A 97 7.99 -30.26 34.93
CA PRO A 97 7.48 -29.97 36.27
C PRO A 97 8.56 -29.29 37.12
N ALA A 98 8.13 -28.31 37.92
CA ALA A 98 9.00 -27.46 38.74
C ALA A 98 9.80 -28.27 39.78
N ALA A 99 11.10 -27.99 39.89
CA ALA A 99 11.92 -28.43 41.01
C ALA A 99 11.51 -27.67 42.30
N PRO A 100 11.53 -28.32 43.48
CA PRO A 100 11.13 -27.69 44.74
C PRO A 100 12.12 -26.60 45.15
N VAL A 101 11.59 -25.44 45.55
CA VAL A 101 12.35 -24.27 46.01
C VAL A 101 12.73 -24.46 47.49
N PRO A 102 14.00 -24.30 47.91
CA PRO A 102 14.34 -24.23 49.33
C PRO A 102 13.93 -22.88 49.93
N VAL A 103 13.24 -22.93 51.06
CA VAL A 103 12.79 -21.75 51.83
C VAL A 103 13.99 -21.11 52.53
N ALA A 104 14.26 -19.83 52.26
CA ALA A 104 15.26 -19.05 52.99
C ALA A 104 14.57 -18.23 54.11
N THR A 105 14.86 -18.58 55.36
CA THR A 105 14.44 -17.84 56.55
C THR A 105 15.32 -16.59 56.72
N THR A 106 14.73 -15.40 56.75
CA THR A 106 15.46 -14.16 57.07
C THR A 106 14.94 -13.57 58.38
N VAL A 107 15.85 -13.43 59.36
CA VAL A 107 15.65 -12.78 60.66
C VAL A 107 15.82 -11.27 60.48
N ALA A 108 14.90 -10.49 61.04
CA ALA A 108 14.90 -9.02 61.06
C ALA A 108 15.80 -8.47 62.20
N PRO A 109 16.33 -7.23 62.08
CA PRO A 109 17.15 -6.60 63.13
C PRO A 109 16.34 -6.17 64.36
#